data_AF-A0A4R4IG61-F1
#
_entry.id   AF-A0A4R4IG61-F1
#
_cell.length_a   1.000
_cell.length_b   1.000
_cell.length_c   1.000
_cell.angle_alpha   90.00
_cell.angle_beta   90.00
_cell.angle_gamma   90.00
#
_symmetry.space_group_name_H-M   'P 1'
#
loop_
_entity.id
_entity.type
_entity.pdbx_description
1 polymer ?
#
loop_
_entity_poly.entity_id
_entity_poly.type
_entity_poly.pdbx_seq_one_letter_code
_entity_poly.pdbx_strand_id
1 'polypeptide(L)'
;MLEELAASPAERVLAQSLSALKERAWDALNSYTHGGLRLMVRSLDGFEPELLAWMLRTTNSLSYIAAQLLAHVANEPVRSNQLLATRNAMSDCMHQA
;
A
#
# COMPACT_ATOMS: atom_id res chain seq x y z
N MET A 1 5.24 12.45 -12.60
CA MET A 1 5.61 11.67 -11.38
C MET A 1 5.34 10.16 -11.48
N LEU A 2 4.09 9.63 -11.51
CA LEU A 2 3.88 8.17 -11.61
C LEU A 2 4.35 7.58 -12.94
N GLU A 3 4.09 8.29 -14.04
CA GLU A 3 4.58 7.91 -15.38
C GLU A 3 6.12 7.98 -15.47
N GLU A 4 6.74 8.94 -14.79
CA GLU A 4 8.21 9.06 -14.69
C GLU A 4 8.81 7.88 -13.91
N LEU A 5 8.21 7.50 -12.78
CA LEU A 5 8.64 6.31 -12.00
C LEU A 5 8.43 5.01 -12.79
N ALA A 6 7.38 4.93 -13.62
CA ALA A 6 7.12 3.76 -14.46
C ALA A 6 8.12 3.61 -15.61
N ALA A 7 8.71 4.72 -16.07
CA ALA A 7 9.74 4.73 -17.11
C ALA A 7 11.09 4.18 -16.61
N SER A 8 11.36 4.23 -15.31
CA SER A 8 12.54 3.64 -14.68
C SER A 8 12.35 2.13 -14.44
N PRO A 9 13.18 1.24 -15.03
CA PRO A 9 13.08 -0.19 -14.80
C PRO A 9 13.26 -0.59 -13.34
N ALA A 10 14.08 0.15 -12.59
CA ALA A 10 14.34 -0.10 -11.17
C ALA A 10 13.15 0.28 -10.26
N GLU A 11 12.31 1.21 -10.71
CA GLU A 11 11.20 1.78 -9.93
C GLU A 11 9.83 1.32 -10.45
N ARG A 12 9.78 0.56 -11.54
CA ARG A 12 8.54 0.04 -12.15
C ARG A 12 7.62 -0.65 -11.14
N VAL A 13 8.21 -1.44 -10.26
CA VAL A 13 7.48 -2.17 -9.20
C VAL A 13 6.89 -1.22 -8.16
N LEU A 14 7.61 -0.14 -7.84
CA LEU A 14 7.13 0.91 -6.95
C LEU A 14 5.99 1.70 -7.63
N ALA A 15 6.15 2.05 -8.90
CA ALA A 15 5.12 2.74 -9.69
C ALA A 15 3.82 1.93 -9.75
N GLN A 16 3.89 0.62 -10.03
CA GLN A 16 2.73 -0.27 -10.01
C GLN A 16 2.05 -0.31 -8.65
N SER A 17 2.82 -0.38 -7.57
CA SER A 17 2.29 -0.40 -6.20
C SER A 17 1.55 0.90 -5.86
N LEU A 18 2.15 2.03 -6.23
CA LEU A 18 1.56 3.35 -6.01
C LEU A 18 0.29 3.54 -6.83
N SER A 19 0.26 3.09 -8.09
CA SER A 19 -0.94 3.14 -8.93
C SER A 19 -2.07 2.28 -8.34
N ALA A 20 -1.78 1.04 -7.97
CA ALA A 20 -2.76 0.14 -7.37
C ALA A 20 -3.32 0.66 -6.03
N LEU A 21 -2.47 1.29 -5.21
CA LEU A 21 -2.89 1.94 -3.97
C LEU A 21 -3.75 3.17 -4.25
N LYS A 22 -3.34 4.02 -5.21
CA LYS A 22 -4.11 5.20 -5.61
C LYS A 22 -5.51 4.78 -6.04
N GLU A 23 -5.65 3.85 -6.98
CA GLU A 23 -6.97 3.42 -7.47
C GLU A 23 -7.89 2.90 -6.36
N ARG A 24 -7.35 2.17 -5.38
CA ARG A 24 -8.16 1.51 -4.34
C ARG A 24 -8.39 2.34 -3.09
N ALA A 25 -7.46 3.23 -2.73
CA ALA A 25 -7.49 3.93 -1.46
C ALA A 25 -7.66 5.45 -1.59
N TRP A 26 -7.68 6.01 -2.82
CA TRP A 26 -7.73 7.46 -3.01
C TRP A 26 -8.91 8.13 -2.31
N ASP A 27 -10.13 7.62 -2.48
CA ASP A 27 -11.32 8.21 -1.87
C ASP A 27 -11.28 8.11 -0.33
N ALA A 28 -10.75 7.00 0.19
CA ALA A 28 -10.58 6.80 1.63
C ALA A 28 -9.52 7.73 2.22
N LEU A 29 -8.40 7.95 1.52
CA LEU A 29 -7.30 8.81 1.94
C LEU A 29 -7.64 10.31 1.85
N ASN A 30 -8.50 10.70 0.91
CA ASN A 30 -8.93 12.09 0.73
C ASN A 30 -10.20 12.44 1.52
N SER A 31 -10.86 11.46 2.14
CA SER A 31 -12.01 11.71 3.01
C SER A 31 -11.56 11.91 4.46
N TYR A 32 -11.20 13.15 4.80
CA TYR A 32 -10.85 13.56 6.18
C TYR A 32 -11.99 13.33 7.20
N THR A 33 -13.23 13.14 6.75
CA THR A 33 -14.44 13.15 7.60
C THR A 33 -15.15 11.80 7.77
N HIS A 34 -14.76 10.72 7.09
CA HIS A 34 -15.49 9.44 7.17
C HIS A 34 -14.72 8.24 7.75
N GLY A 35 -13.43 8.38 8.02
CA GLY A 35 -12.66 7.33 8.72
C GLY A 35 -13.21 7.10 10.14
N GLY A 36 -13.30 8.16 10.95
CA GLY A 36 -13.65 8.06 12.37
C GLY A 36 -15.07 7.58 12.64
N LEU A 37 -16.09 8.28 12.13
CA LEU A 37 -17.49 8.00 12.48
C LEU A 37 -17.97 6.64 11.94
N ARG A 38 -17.56 6.26 10.71
CA ARG A 38 -17.95 4.98 10.11
C ARG A 38 -17.21 3.80 10.74
N LEU A 39 -15.96 3.98 11.18
CA LEU A 39 -15.25 3.00 12.01
C LEU A 39 -15.94 2.86 13.38
N MET A 40 -16.36 3.96 14.01
CA MET A 40 -17.01 3.95 15.32
C MET A 40 -18.38 3.26 15.27
N VAL A 41 -19.20 3.55 14.26
CA VAL A 41 -20.48 2.86 14.05
C VAL A 41 -20.25 1.36 13.79
N ARG A 42 -19.29 1.00 12.93
CA ARG A 42 -18.96 -0.42 12.66
C ARG A 42 -18.33 -1.13 13.86
N SER A 43 -17.68 -0.42 14.78
CA SER A 43 -17.16 -1.04 16.01
C SER A 43 -18.25 -1.51 16.96
N LEU A 44 -19.48 -0.98 16.83
CA LEU A 44 -20.63 -1.39 17.62
C LEU A 44 -21.31 -2.66 17.06
N ASP A 45 -21.39 -2.77 15.73
CA ASP A 45 -22.07 -3.88 15.04
C ASP A 45 -21.12 -4.99 14.55
N GLY A 46 -19.81 -4.76 14.65
CA GLY A 46 -18.77 -5.62 14.11
C GLY A 46 -18.33 -5.21 12.69
N PHE A 47 -17.14 -5.66 12.30
CA PHE A 47 -16.61 -5.43 10.97
C PHE A 47 -16.88 -6.64 10.08
N GLU A 48 -17.39 -6.38 8.87
CA GLU A 48 -17.43 -7.38 7.81
C GLU A 48 -16.03 -7.96 7.57
N PRO A 49 -15.85 -9.29 7.58
CA PRO A 49 -14.53 -9.92 7.42
C PRO A 49 -13.76 -9.45 6.18
N GLU A 50 -14.46 -9.22 5.07
CA GLU A 50 -13.87 -8.71 3.82
C GLU A 50 -13.30 -7.30 3.98
N LEU A 51 -13.94 -6.46 4.78
CA LEU A 51 -13.47 -5.12 5.07
C LEU A 51 -12.21 -5.13 5.94
N LEU A 52 -12.12 -6.04 6.91
CA LEU A 52 -10.90 -6.24 7.71
C LEU A 52 -9.75 -6.72 6.82
N ALA A 53 -10.00 -7.71 5.96
CA ALA A 53 -9.01 -8.20 5.00
C ALA A 53 -8.55 -7.07 4.06
N TRP A 54 -9.48 -6.25 3.57
CA TRP A 54 -9.17 -5.09 2.75
C TRP A 54 -8.31 -4.07 3.50
N MET A 55 -8.66 -3.72 4.75
CA MET A 55 -7.89 -2.78 5.57
C MET A 55 -6.46 -3.29 5.80
N LEU A 56 -6.30 -4.57 6.16
CA LEU A 56 -4.99 -5.18 6.35
C LEU A 56 -4.14 -5.13 5.07
N ARG A 57 -4.71 -5.46 3.91
CA ARG A 57 -4.03 -5.36 2.61
C ARG A 57 -3.64 -3.93 2.26
N THR A 58 -4.48 -2.95 2.59
CA THR A 58 -4.18 -1.53 2.41
C THR A 58 -3.00 -1.11 3.27
N THR A 59 -3.01 -1.46 4.56
CA THR A 59 -1.92 -1.15 5.49
C THR A 59 -0.61 -1.79 5.06
N ASN A 60 -0.62 -3.08 4.68
CA ASN A 60 0.58 -3.78 4.23
C ASN A 60 1.16 -3.14 2.96
N SER A 61 0.31 -2.78 1.99
CA SER A 61 0.73 -2.13 0.74
C SER A 61 1.36 -0.76 1.01
N LEU A 62 0.77 0.03 1.91
CA LEU A 62 1.31 1.32 2.36
C LEU A 62 2.66 1.16 3.07
N SER A 63 2.78 0.19 3.98
CA SER A 63 4.02 -0.09 4.69
C SER A 63 5.14 -0.50 3.74
N TYR A 64 4.85 -1.34 2.74
CA TYR A 64 5.83 -1.70 1.71
C TYR A 64 6.29 -0.47 0.92
N ILE A 65 5.35 0.35 0.44
CA ILE A 65 5.68 1.57 -0.32
C ILE A 65 6.55 2.51 0.53
N ALA A 66 6.20 2.74 1.79
CA ALA A 66 6.97 3.59 2.69
C ALA A 66 8.38 3.03 2.94
N ALA A 67 8.51 1.74 3.22
CA ALA A 67 9.82 1.09 3.41
C ALA A 67 10.67 1.16 2.14
N GLN A 68 10.06 0.99 0.97
CA GLN A 68 10.75 1.02 -0.31
C GLN A 68 11.26 2.42 -0.67
N LEU A 69 10.46 3.45 -0.38
CA LEU A 69 10.89 4.85 -0.48
C LEU A 69 12.03 5.16 0.48
N LEU A 70 11.96 4.69 1.73
CA LEU A 70 13.04 4.87 2.71
C LEU A 70 14.34 4.21 2.26
N ALA A 71 14.28 2.98 1.74
CA ALA A 71 15.46 2.28 1.22
C ALA A 71 16.07 3.02 0.01
N HIS A 72 15.22 3.58 -0.86
CA HIS A 72 15.68 4.38 -1.99
C HIS A 72 16.34 5.69 -1.55
N VAL A 73 15.73 6.45 -0.65
CA VAL A 73 16.28 7.71 -0.11
C VAL A 73 17.58 7.47 0.68
N ALA A 74 17.68 6.34 1.38
CA ALA A 74 18.90 5.94 2.07
C ALA A 74 20.01 5.41 1.13
N ASN A 75 19.74 5.30 -0.18
CA ASN A 75 20.63 4.69 -1.17
C ASN A 75 21.10 3.27 -0.79
N GLU A 76 20.15 2.46 -0.29
CA GLU A 76 20.37 1.11 0.23
C GLU A 76 19.75 0.05 -0.71
N PRO A 77 20.39 -0.27 -1.85
CA PRO A 77 19.83 -1.16 -2.87
C PRO A 77 19.67 -2.61 -2.36
N VAL A 78 20.49 -3.04 -1.41
CA VAL A 78 20.36 -4.36 -0.78
C VAL A 78 19.05 -4.46 0.00
N ARG A 79 18.71 -3.44 0.79
CA ARG A 79 17.45 -3.38 1.55
C ARG A 79 16.25 -3.30 0.62
N SER A 80 16.36 -2.50 -0.44
CA SER A 80 15.35 -2.41 -1.51
C SER A 80 15.03 -3.78 -2.12
N ASN A 81 16.04 -4.58 -2.43
CA ASN A 81 15.84 -5.94 -2.97
C ASN A 81 15.25 -6.91 -1.94
N GLN A 82 15.64 -6.80 -0.66
CA GLN A 82 15.06 -7.60 0.42
C GLN A 82 13.58 -7.29 0.64
N LEU A 83 13.19 -6.02 0.56
CA LEU A 83 11.80 -5.59 0.64
C LEU A 83 10.98 -6.13 -0.54
N LEU A 84 11.54 -6.10 -1.76
CA LEU A 84 10.91 -6.71 -2.93
C LEU A 84 10.70 -8.23 -2.76
N ALA A 85 11.71 -8.94 -2.27
CA ALA A 85 11.59 -10.38 -1.99
C ALA A 85 10.51 -10.67 -0.94
N THR A 86 10.47 -9.88 0.13
CA THR A 86 9.44 -9.97 1.19
C THR A 86 8.05 -9.74 0.62
N ARG A 87 7.87 -8.71 -0.21
CA ARG A 87 6.59 -8.42 -0.86
C ARG A 87 6.11 -9.59 -1.71
N ASN A 88 6.99 -10.17 -2.52
CA ASN A 88 6.63 -11.28 -3.40
C ASN A 88 6.20 -12.52 -2.59
N ALA A 89 6.95 -12.81 -1.51
CA ALA A 89 6.63 -13.90 -0.60
C ALA A 89 5.30 -13.70 0.15
N MET A 90 4.89 -12.45 0.39
CA MET A 90 3.67 -12.06 1.10
C MET A 90 2.62 -11.42 0.17
N SER A 91 2.57 -11.84 -1.09
CA SER A 91 1.71 -11.23 -2.11
C SER A 91 0.20 -11.44 -1.87
N ASP A 92 -0.17 -12.43 -1.09
CA ASP A 92 -1.53 -12.78 -0.67
C ASP A 92 -2.15 -11.81 0.36
N CYS A 93 -1.29 -11.14 1.13
CA CYS A 93 -1.67 -10.14 2.13
C CYS A 93 -1.47 -8.70 1.66
N MET A 94 -1.22 -8.50 0.36
CA MET A 94 -1.07 -7.20 -0.30
C MET A 94 -2.23 -6.92 -1.25
N HIS A 95 -2.39 -5.67 -1.67
CA HIS A 95 -3.21 -5.37 -2.84
C HIS A 95 -2.45 -5.80 -4.10
N GLN A 96 -3.05 -6.69 -4.88
CA GLN A 96 -2.49 -7.17 -6.14
C GLN A 96 -2.60 -6.06 -7.18
N ALA A 97 -1.51 -5.80 -7.93
CA ALA A 97 -1.55 -4.86 -9.04
C ALA A 97 -2.50 -5.38 -10.13
#